data_AF-A0A8J3Y2E8-F1
#
_entry.id   AF-A0A8J3Y2E8-F1
#
_cell.length_a   1.000
_cell.length_b   1.000
_cell.length_c   1.000
_cell.angle_alpha   90.00
_cell.angle_beta   90.00
_cell.angle_gamma   90.00
#
_symmetry.space_group_name_H-M   'P 1'
#
loop_
_entity.id
_entity.type
_entity.pdbx_description
1 polymer ?
#
loop_
_entity_poly.entity_id
_entity_poly.type
_entity_poly.pdbx_seq_one_letter_code
_entity_poly.pdbx_strand_id
1 'polypeptide(L)'
;MSMLSLGAGGEGGSASGSLRLQILGPLRLWRGGVELEAGPRQQAYLLALLLAGQGRPISTGELVDLIWDEDAPVSAVNVLHKYVGTLRRLLEPALSIRESGSYLRRRGNGYLFVADAGLLDLADFRGRV
;
A
#
# COMPACT_ATOMS: atom_id res chain seq x y z
N MET A 1 35.79 -31.73 4.59
CA MET A 1 34.82 -30.70 5.02
C MET A 1 33.86 -30.52 3.84
N SER A 2 32.82 -31.34 3.62
CA SER A 2 31.53 -31.46 4.37
C SER A 2 31.09 -30.10 4.91
N MET A 3 29.96 -29.49 4.55
CA MET A 3 28.60 -29.92 4.13
C MET A 3 28.09 -28.93 3.05
N LEU A 4 27.47 -29.25 1.91
CA LEU A 4 26.25 -30.00 1.59
C LEU A 4 25.01 -29.65 2.42
N SER A 5 24.02 -29.12 1.70
CA SER A 5 22.58 -29.19 1.97
C SER A 5 21.96 -28.10 2.86
N LEU A 6 21.19 -27.23 2.22
CA LEU A 6 19.75 -27.31 2.43
C LEU A 6 19.02 -27.03 1.11
N GLY A 7 18.65 -28.11 0.43
CA GLY A 7 17.49 -28.08 -0.46
C GLY A 7 16.22 -28.20 0.37
N ALA A 8 15.28 -27.32 0.10
CA ALA A 8 13.84 -27.57 0.16
C ALA A 8 13.28 -26.72 -1.00
N GLY A 9 12.78 -27.31 -2.08
CA GLY A 9 11.64 -28.22 -2.02
C GLY A 9 10.41 -27.31 -2.10
N GLY A 10 9.89 -27.16 -3.31
CA GLY A 10 8.94 -26.11 -3.63
C GLY A 10 7.64 -26.21 -2.84
N GLU A 11 7.09 -25.04 -2.56
CA GLU A 11 5.65 -24.89 -2.45
C GLU A 11 5.22 -23.91 -3.54
N GLY A 12 4.51 -24.45 -4.54
CA GLY A 12 3.61 -23.64 -5.34
C GLY A 12 2.58 -23.03 -4.41
N GLY A 13 2.88 -21.84 -3.90
CA GLY A 13 2.09 -21.14 -2.90
C GLY A 13 1.60 -19.79 -3.40
N SER A 14 1.01 -19.76 -4.60
CA SER A 14 0.27 -18.61 -5.16
C SER A 14 1.04 -17.29 -5.31
N ALA A 15 0.57 -16.41 -6.19
CA ALA A 15 1.01 -15.03 -6.27
C ALA A 15 0.59 -14.18 -5.03
N SER A 16 0.54 -14.78 -3.84
CA SER A 16 0.04 -14.24 -2.57
C SER A 16 1.08 -14.41 -1.46
N GLY A 17 2.32 -14.02 -1.71
CA GLY A 17 3.28 -13.84 -0.61
C GLY A 17 2.80 -12.77 0.36
N SER A 18 3.10 -12.91 1.66
CA SER A 18 2.70 -11.96 2.70
C SER A 18 3.12 -10.53 2.33
N LEU A 19 2.17 -9.60 2.42
CA LEU A 19 2.39 -8.18 2.15
C LEU A 19 3.04 -7.53 3.37
N ARG A 20 4.12 -6.77 3.15
CA ARG A 20 4.79 -5.99 4.21
C ARG A 20 5.00 -4.56 3.74
N LEU A 21 4.74 -3.60 4.63
CA LEU A 21 4.87 -2.17 4.37
C LEU A 21 5.72 -1.52 5.46
N GLN A 22 6.68 -0.70 5.05
CA GLN A 22 7.50 0.13 5.93
C GLN A 22 7.30 1.60 5.58
N ILE A 23 7.04 2.40 6.62
CA ILE A 23 6.88 3.85 6.54
C ILE A 23 7.76 4.61 7.55
N LEU A 24 8.31 3.92 8.55
CA LEU A 24 9.33 4.46 9.44
C LEU A 24 10.68 4.50 8.70
N GLY A 25 10.82 5.48 7.80
CA GLY A 25 11.93 5.59 6.86
C GLY A 25 11.45 5.78 5.42
N PRO A 26 12.25 5.44 4.39
CA PRO A 26 11.76 5.45 3.01
C PRO A 26 10.58 4.48 2.86
N LEU A 27 9.54 4.90 2.14
CA LEU A 27 8.38 4.05 1.87
C LEU A 27 8.84 2.82 1.08
N ARG A 28 8.65 1.64 1.66
CA ARG A 28 8.98 0.37 1.02
C ARG A 28 7.83 -0.61 1.12
N LEU A 29 7.63 -1.36 0.04
CA LEU A 29 6.57 -2.35 -0.11
C LEU A 29 7.22 -3.67 -0.49
N TRP A 30 6.84 -4.77 0.18
CA TRP A 30 7.26 -6.11 -0.19
C TRP A 30 6.08 -7.04 -0.33
N ARG A 31 6.19 -8.01 -1.25
CA ARG A 31 5.29 -9.16 -1.37
C ARG A 31 6.12 -10.43 -1.47
N GLY A 32 5.92 -11.36 -0.54
CA GLY A 32 6.62 -12.65 -0.58
C GLY A 32 8.14 -12.51 -0.62
N GLY A 33 8.67 -11.49 0.05
CA GLY A 33 10.12 -11.18 0.08
C GLY A 33 10.64 -10.35 -1.10
N VAL A 34 9.83 -10.08 -2.12
CA VAL A 34 10.23 -9.23 -3.26
C VAL A 34 9.81 -7.78 -3.00
N GLU A 35 10.76 -6.85 -3.09
CA GLU A 35 10.48 -5.40 -3.00
C GLU A 35 9.75 -4.93 -4.27
N LEU A 36 8.67 -4.18 -4.08
CA LEU A 36 7.82 -3.65 -5.14
C LEU A 36 7.91 -2.12 -5.13
N GLU A 37 7.99 -1.53 -6.32
CA GLU A 37 7.92 -0.08 -6.45
C GLU A 37 6.46 0.38 -6.35
N ALA A 38 6.20 1.36 -5.47
CA ALA A 38 4.89 1.96 -5.28
C ALA A 38 4.45 2.85 -6.46
N GLY A 39 5.23 2.89 -7.55
CA GLY A 39 4.98 3.68 -8.75
C GLY A 39 5.58 5.10 -8.67
N PRO A 40 5.06 6.05 -9.48
CA PRO A 40 5.55 7.41 -9.52
C PRO A 40 5.53 8.10 -8.14
N ARG A 41 6.36 9.14 -7.96
CA ARG A 41 6.52 9.86 -6.69
C ARG A 41 5.19 10.26 -6.04
N GLN A 42 4.23 10.78 -6.81
CA GLN A 42 2.91 11.17 -6.30
C GLN A 42 2.05 9.98 -5.88
N GLN A 43 2.14 8.85 -6.58
CA GLN A 43 1.43 7.61 -6.22
C GLN A 43 2.02 7.00 -4.94
N ALA A 44 3.35 6.96 -4.82
CA ALA A 44 4.04 6.55 -3.61
C ALA A 44 3.69 7.46 -2.43
N TYR A 45 3.67 8.77 -2.65
CA TYR A 45 3.31 9.75 -1.62
C TYR A 45 1.86 9.59 -1.13
N LEU A 46 0.90 9.38 -2.03
CA LEU A 46 -0.48 9.02 -1.68
C LEU A 46 -0.53 7.79 -0.77
N LEU A 47 0.21 6.73 -1.12
CA LEU A 47 0.28 5.54 -0.29
C LEU A 47 0.83 5.87 1.10
N ALA A 48 1.91 6.65 1.19
CA ALA A 48 2.49 7.06 2.47
C ALA A 48 1.49 7.83 3.35
N LEU A 49 0.73 8.78 2.78
CA LEU A 49 -0.30 9.54 3.50
C LEU A 49 -1.36 8.62 4.12
N LEU A 50 -1.85 7.66 3.34
CA LEU A 50 -2.89 6.72 3.79
C LEU A 50 -2.38 5.73 4.84
N LEU A 51 -1.10 5.32 4.74
CA LEU A 51 -0.44 4.48 5.74
C LEU A 51 -0.18 5.22 7.05
N ALA A 52 0.25 6.49 6.99
CA ALA A 52 0.44 7.33 8.17
C ALA A 52 -0.89 7.59 8.89
N GLY A 53 -1.98 7.73 8.12
CA GLY A 53 -3.35 7.86 8.61
C GLY A 53 -4.07 6.54 8.91
N GLN A 54 -3.37 5.42 9.14
CA GLN A 54 -3.96 4.08 9.24
C GLN A 54 -5.29 4.05 10.03
N GLY A 55 -6.34 3.51 9.40
CA GLY A 55 -7.67 3.39 9.98
C GLY A 55 -8.52 4.67 9.99
N ARG A 56 -7.97 5.82 9.56
CA ARG A 56 -8.70 7.09 9.44
C ARG A 56 -8.93 7.42 7.96
N PRO A 57 -10.16 7.78 7.56
CA PRO A 57 -10.42 8.28 6.22
C PRO A 57 -9.81 9.66 6.04
N ILE A 58 -9.09 9.86 4.94
CA ILE A 58 -8.63 11.16 4.45
C ILE A 58 -9.49 11.54 3.26
N SER A 59 -10.04 12.75 3.26
CA SER A 59 -10.96 13.20 2.22
C SER A 59 -10.27 13.31 0.86
N THR A 60 -11.00 13.14 -0.24
CA THR A 60 -10.47 13.36 -1.60
C THR A 60 -9.86 14.76 -1.75
N GLY A 61 -10.53 15.79 -1.21
CA GLY A 61 -10.01 17.17 -1.23
C GLY A 61 -8.70 17.32 -0.47
N GLU A 62 -8.62 16.79 0.75
CA GLU A 62 -7.38 16.81 1.55
C GLU A 62 -6.25 16.03 0.87
N LEU A 63 -6.55 14.88 0.24
CA LEU A 63 -5.53 14.13 -0.51
C LEU A 63 -5.03 14.91 -1.73
N VAL A 64 -5.91 15.62 -2.43
CA VAL A 64 -5.51 16.48 -3.55
C VAL A 64 -4.61 17.61 -3.06
N ASP A 65 -5.02 18.30 -2.00
CA ASP A 65 -4.26 19.37 -1.36
C ASP A 65 -2.88 18.88 -0.89
N LEU A 66 -2.80 17.74 -0.20
CA LEU A 66 -1.51 17.20 0.25
C LEU A 66 -0.58 16.80 -0.90
N ILE A 67 -1.10 16.25 -2.00
CA ILE A 67 -0.27 15.73 -3.11
C ILE A 67 0.21 16.83 -4.05
N TRP A 68 -0.64 17.83 -4.32
CA TRP A 68 -0.37 18.86 -5.32
C TRP A 68 -0.27 20.28 -4.74
N ASP A 69 -0.73 20.51 -3.51
CA ASP A 69 -0.76 21.82 -2.87
C ASP A 69 -1.44 22.84 -3.81
N GLU A 70 -0.83 24.01 -4.04
CA GLU A 70 -1.36 25.02 -4.95
C GLU A 70 -1.30 24.64 -6.45
N ASP A 71 -0.54 23.61 -6.84
CA ASP A 71 -0.32 23.20 -8.25
C ASP A 71 -1.32 22.11 -8.73
N ALA A 72 -2.48 22.00 -8.08
CA ALA A 72 -3.47 20.98 -8.41
C ALA A 72 -4.05 21.17 -9.83
N PRO A 73 -3.89 20.20 -10.75
CA PRO A 73 -4.53 20.28 -12.05
C PRO A 73 -6.05 20.13 -11.93
N VAL A 74 -6.79 20.64 -12.90
CA VAL A 74 -8.26 20.44 -12.99
C VAL A 74 -8.69 18.96 -12.95
N SER A 75 -7.78 18.07 -13.33
CA SER A 75 -7.97 16.62 -13.35
C SER A 75 -7.43 15.90 -12.11
N ALA A 76 -7.01 16.60 -11.05
CA ALA A 76 -6.35 16.03 -9.86
C ALA A 76 -7.15 14.88 -9.25
N VAL A 77 -8.47 15.04 -9.09
CA VAL A 77 -9.36 13.98 -8.57
C VAL A 77 -9.33 12.72 -9.46
N ASN A 78 -9.30 12.91 -10.79
CA ASN A 78 -9.26 11.79 -11.73
C ASN A 78 -7.90 11.07 -11.69
N VAL A 79 -6.81 11.83 -11.52
CA VAL A 79 -5.46 11.29 -11.33
C VAL A 79 -5.36 10.53 -10.00
N LEU A 80 -5.94 11.07 -8.92
CA LEU A 80 -6.03 10.42 -7.62
C LEU A 80 -6.77 9.08 -7.71
N HIS A 81 -7.93 9.03 -8.37
CA HIS A 81 -8.66 7.77 -8.60
C HIS A 81 -7.83 6.74 -9.37
N LYS A 82 -7.05 7.17 -10.37
CA LYS A 82 -6.13 6.30 -11.12
C LYS A 82 -5.04 5.75 -10.21
N TYR A 83 -4.42 6.59 -9.38
CA TYR A 83 -3.40 6.14 -8.41
C TYR A 83 -3.98 5.14 -7.39
N VAL A 84 -5.16 5.41 -6.83
CA VAL A 84 -5.87 4.47 -5.94
C VAL A 84 -6.10 3.13 -6.63
N GLY A 85 -6.55 3.13 -7.89
CA GLY A 85 -6.79 1.90 -8.65
C GLY A 85 -5.50 1.10 -8.90
N THR A 86 -4.42 1.77 -9.29
CA THR A 86 -3.11 1.14 -9.48
C THR A 86 -2.57 0.57 -8.16
N LEU A 87 -2.68 1.33 -7.06
CA LEU A 87 -2.26 0.88 -5.74
C LEU A 87 -3.06 -0.33 -5.26
N ARG A 88 -4.38 -0.36 -5.48
CA ARG A 88 -5.20 -1.55 -5.16
C ARG A 88 -4.69 -2.80 -5.85
N ARG A 89 -4.45 -2.73 -7.17
CA ARG A 89 -3.88 -3.86 -7.93
C ARG A 89 -2.47 -4.20 -7.48
N LEU A 90 -1.68 -3.19 -7.12
CA LEU A 90 -0.34 -3.39 -6.61
C LEU A 90 -0.36 -4.14 -5.27
N LEU A 91 -1.30 -3.84 -4.37
CA LEU A 91 -1.45 -4.45 -3.05
C LEU A 91 -2.18 -5.80 -3.08
N GLU A 92 -3.11 -5.98 -4.01
CA GLU A 92 -3.93 -7.18 -4.19
C GLU A 92 -4.05 -7.49 -5.71
N PRO A 93 -3.11 -8.27 -6.28
CA PRO A 93 -3.02 -8.50 -7.71
C PRO A 93 -4.14 -9.39 -8.22
N ALA A 94 -4.77 -10.16 -7.33
CA ALA A 94 -5.93 -10.99 -7.60
C ALA A 94 -7.25 -10.19 -7.62
N LEU A 95 -7.24 -8.88 -7.33
CA LEU A 95 -8.47 -8.08 -7.38
C LEU A 95 -9.04 -8.04 -8.80
N SER A 96 -10.31 -8.39 -8.91
CA SER A 96 -11.07 -8.17 -10.14
C SER A 96 -11.25 -6.67 -10.39
N ILE A 97 -11.50 -6.30 -11.65
CA ILE A 97 -11.58 -4.90 -12.15
C ILE A 97 -12.61 -4.03 -11.40
N ARG A 98 -13.52 -4.62 -10.62
CA ARG A 98 -14.60 -3.92 -9.88
C ARG A 98 -14.59 -4.14 -8.38
N GLU A 99 -13.59 -4.85 -7.83
CA GLU A 99 -13.54 -5.10 -6.40
C GLU A 99 -12.92 -3.92 -5.65
N SER A 100 -13.44 -3.64 -4.46
CA SER A 100 -13.10 -2.43 -3.71
C SER A 100 -11.75 -2.48 -3.00
N GLY A 101 -11.01 -3.60 -3.09
CA GLY A 101 -9.79 -3.83 -2.34
C GLY A 101 -10.04 -3.96 -0.83
N SER A 102 -9.30 -4.85 -0.19
CA SER A 102 -9.38 -5.08 1.26
C SER A 102 -8.55 -4.05 2.02
N TYR A 103 -7.38 -3.68 1.48
CA TYR A 103 -6.47 -2.73 2.15
C TYR A 103 -6.85 -1.28 1.91
N LEU A 104 -7.11 -0.89 0.65
CA LEU A 104 -7.36 0.50 0.27
C LEU A 104 -8.84 0.76 0.06
N ARG A 105 -9.56 1.13 1.14
CA ARG A 105 -11.02 1.24 1.12
C ARG A 105 -11.48 2.68 0.87
N ARG A 106 -12.63 2.82 0.22
CA ARG A 106 -13.34 4.10 0.13
C ARG A 106 -14.33 4.20 1.29
N ARG A 107 -14.38 5.34 1.98
CA ARG A 107 -15.34 5.64 3.04
C ARG A 107 -15.87 7.05 2.85
N GLY A 108 -17.15 7.19 2.52
CA GLY A 108 -17.73 8.46 2.12
C GLY A 108 -16.99 9.05 0.90
N ASN A 109 -16.55 10.30 1.00
CA ASN A 109 -15.79 10.99 -0.03
C ASN A 109 -14.26 10.91 0.17
N GLY A 110 -13.77 9.90 0.89
CA GLY A 110 -12.36 9.74 1.19
C GLY A 110 -11.86 8.31 1.08
N TYR A 111 -10.57 8.15 1.32
CA TYR A 111 -9.86 6.88 1.29
C TYR A 111 -9.19 6.62 2.62
N LEU A 112 -9.10 5.34 2.99
CA LEU A 112 -8.33 4.89 4.15
C LEU A 112 -7.55 3.64 3.80
N PHE A 113 -6.42 3.49 4.47
CA PHE A 113 -5.71 2.22 4.52
C PHE A 113 -6.15 1.43 5.76
N VAL A 114 -6.49 0.16 5.54
CA VAL A 114 -6.78 -0.83 6.57
C VAL A 114 -5.68 -1.88 6.52
N ALA A 115 -5.06 -2.17 7.66
CA ALA A 115 -4.03 -3.19 7.79
C ALA A 115 -4.35 -4.06 9.00
N ASP A 116 -4.17 -5.37 8.86
CA ASP A 116 -4.09 -6.29 10.00
C ASP A 116 -2.77 -6.11 10.76
N ALA A 117 -2.72 -6.60 12.00
CA ALA A 117 -1.52 -6.55 12.83
C ALA A 117 -0.36 -7.28 12.12
N GLY A 118 0.81 -6.62 12.02
CA GLY A 118 2.02 -7.16 11.39
C GLY A 118 2.20 -6.85 9.90
N LEU A 119 1.19 -6.27 9.22
CA LEU A 119 1.29 -5.85 7.81
C LEU A 119 2.01 -4.50 7.64
N LEU A 120 1.85 -3.62 8.63
CA LEU A 120 2.45 -2.29 8.67
C LEU A 120 3.38 -2.20 9.88
N ASP A 121 4.64 -1.81 9.65
CA ASP A 121 5.64 -1.61 10.69
C ASP A 121 5.17 -0.58 11.76
N LEU A 122 4.43 0.46 11.34
CA LEU A 122 3.78 1.42 12.23
C LEU A 122 2.78 0.75 13.20
N ALA A 123 2.05 -0.27 12.74
CA ALA A 123 1.09 -0.99 13.57
C ALA A 123 1.80 -1.89 14.61
N ASP A 124 2.96 -2.44 14.25
CA ASP A 124 3.80 -3.22 15.16
C ASP A 124 4.46 -2.33 16.23
N PHE A 125 4.87 -1.12 15.88
CA PHE A 125 5.40 -0.13 16.84
C PHE A 125 4.34 0.34 17.85
N ARG A 126 3.12 0.65 17.37
CA ARG A 126 2.04 1.19 18.22
C ARG A 126 1.45 0.18 19.21
N GLY A 127 1.71 -1.12 19.00
CA GLY A 127 1.29 -2.20 19.90
C GLY A 127 2.31 -2.54 21.00
N ARG A 128 3.49 -1.88 21.03
CA ARG A 128 4.57 -2.14 22.00
C ARG A 128 4.83 -0.99 22.98
N VAL A 129 3.97 0.03 23.01
CA VAL A 129 4.04 1.17 23.96
C VAL A 129 2.84 1.16 24.88
#